data_AF-A0A412Y1K7-F1
#
_entry.id   AF-A0A412Y1K7-F1
#
_cell.length_a   1.000
_cell.length_b   1.000
_cell.length_c   1.000
_cell.angle_alpha   90.00
_cell.angle_beta   90.00
_cell.angle_gamma   90.00
#
_symmetry.space_group_name_H-M   'P 1'
#
loop_
_entity.id
_entity.type
_entity.pdbx_description
1 polymer ?
#
loop_
_entity_poly.entity_id
_entity_poly.type
_entity_poly.pdbx_seq_one_letter_code
_entity_poly.pdbx_strand_id
1 'polypeptide(L)'
;MKKSVFGGIFALAFLVIAGYGVKSVKNHARLSYLALENVEALASSSEGTDAGFCFLEQAFYGEYSYQSFCDKETSDSKIYPCPSSQSWGNYLKSAQDRCTK
;
A
#
# COMPACT_ATOMS: atom_id res chain seq x y z
N MET A 1 -30.52 -5.50 60.74
CA MET A 1 -30.17 -5.96 59.38
C MET A 1 -29.44 -4.82 58.65
N LYS A 2 -28.11 -4.81 58.58
CA LYS A 2 -27.32 -3.68 58.01
C LYS A 2 -26.07 -4.14 57.24
N LYS A 3 -25.98 -5.43 56.86
CA LYS A 3 -24.80 -6.04 56.22
C LYS A 3 -24.94 -6.25 54.71
N SER A 4 -26.14 -6.05 54.13
CA SER A 4 -26.43 -6.31 52.71
C SER A 4 -26.11 -5.16 51.74
N VAL A 5 -26.02 -3.93 52.23
CA VAL A 5 -25.77 -2.75 51.37
C VAL A 5 -24.30 -2.65 50.94
N PHE A 6 -23.36 -3.09 51.78
CA PHE A 6 -21.94 -3.07 51.46
C PHE A 6 -21.55 -4.00 50.31
N GLY A 7 -22.19 -5.16 50.18
CA GLY A 7 -21.91 -6.11 49.08
C GLY A 7 -22.36 -5.58 47.71
N GLY A 8 -23.50 -4.89 47.65
CA GLY A 8 -24.01 -4.29 46.42
C GLY A 8 -23.14 -3.14 45.91
N ILE A 9 -22.62 -2.29 46.81
CA ILE A 9 -21.71 -1.19 46.46
C ILE A 9 -20.38 -1.74 45.93
N PHE A 10 -19.87 -2.81 46.53
CA PHE A 10 -18.63 -3.46 46.08
C PHE A 10 -18.78 -4.04 44.66
N ALA A 11 -19.88 -4.74 44.39
CA ALA A 11 -20.17 -5.28 43.06
C ALA A 11 -20.31 -4.18 42.00
N LEU A 12 -20.96 -3.06 42.33
CA LEU A 12 -21.10 -1.91 41.43
C LEU A 12 -19.75 -1.27 41.09
N ALA A 13 -18.88 -1.09 42.09
CA ALA A 13 -17.55 -0.54 41.89
C ALA A 13 -16.68 -1.45 40.99
N PHE A 14 -16.76 -2.78 41.17
CA PHE A 14 -16.06 -3.74 40.31
C PHE A 14 -16.52 -3.67 38.85
N LEU A 15 -17.83 -3.54 38.58
CA LEU A 15 -18.36 -3.41 37.22
C LEU A 15 -17.90 -2.13 36.52
N VAL A 16 -17.84 -1.00 37.25
CA VAL A 16 -17.36 0.27 36.71
C VAL A 16 -15.88 0.19 36.35
N ILE A 17 -15.05 -0.36 37.24
CA ILE A 17 -13.60 -0.51 37.02
C ILE A 17 -13.31 -1.46 35.85
N ALA A 18 -13.99 -2.62 35.81
CA ALA A 18 -13.83 -3.59 34.73
C ALA A 18 -14.32 -3.02 33.38
N GLY A 19 -15.48 -2.36 33.36
CA GLY A 19 -16.03 -1.76 32.14
C GLY A 19 -15.17 -0.62 31.59
N TYR A 20 -14.66 0.26 32.46
CA TYR A 20 -13.76 1.34 32.08
C TYR A 20 -12.39 0.80 31.63
N GLY A 21 -11.86 -0.20 32.33
CA GLY A 21 -10.62 -0.89 31.97
C GLY A 21 -10.70 -1.55 30.58
N VAL A 22 -11.77 -2.30 30.30
CA VAL A 22 -11.99 -2.93 28.99
C VAL A 22 -12.08 -1.88 27.87
N LYS A 23 -12.75 -0.74 28.11
CA LYS A 23 -12.83 0.35 27.12
C LYS A 23 -11.47 0.99 26.87
N SER A 24 -10.68 1.22 27.92
CA SER A 24 -9.34 1.79 27.82
C SER A 24 -8.38 0.87 27.07
N VAL A 25 -8.41 -0.43 27.36
CA VAL A 25 -7.57 -1.44 26.70
C VAL A 25 -7.94 -1.57 25.21
N LYS A 26 -9.23 -1.57 24.87
CA LYS A 26 -9.67 -1.59 23.46
C LYS A 26 -9.22 -0.36 22.67
N ASN A 27 -9.27 0.83 23.29
CA ASN A 27 -8.81 2.06 22.65
C ASN A 27 -7.28 2.06 22.46
N HIS A 28 -6.51 1.62 23.46
CA HIS A 28 -5.05 1.50 23.32
C HIS A 28 -4.65 0.44 22.30
N ALA A 29 -5.34 -0.70 22.25
CA ALA A 29 -5.10 -1.73 21.24
C ALA A 29 -5.36 -1.19 19.82
N ARG A 30 -6.43 -0.40 19.63
CA ARG A 30 -6.74 0.22 18.34
C ARG A 30 -5.71 1.27 17.92
N LEU A 31 -5.25 2.09 18.87
CA LEU A 31 -4.19 3.07 18.61
C LEU A 31 -2.85 2.38 18.32
N SER A 32 -2.55 1.29 19.03
CA SER A 32 -1.35 0.48 18.81
C SER A 32 -1.38 -0.22 17.45
N TYR A 33 -2.55 -0.66 16.98
CA TYR A 33 -2.72 -1.24 15.66
C TYR A 33 -2.47 -0.21 14.55
N LEU A 34 -3.07 0.97 14.67
CA LEU A 34 -2.85 2.08 13.71
C LEU A 34 -1.39 2.56 13.71
N ALA A 35 -0.73 2.58 14.88
CA ALA A 35 0.68 2.92 14.97
C ALA A 35 1.56 1.83 14.32
N LEU A 36 1.19 0.55 14.47
CA LEU A 36 1.94 -0.57 13.91
C LEU A 36 1.82 -0.64 12.37
N GLU A 37 0.63 -0.42 11.81
CA GLU A 37 0.41 -0.41 10.35
C GLU A 37 1.24 0.68 9.65
N ASN A 38 1.35 1.86 10.26
CA ASN A 38 2.19 2.95 9.75
C ASN A 38 3.69 2.62 9.86
N VAL A 39 4.10 1.87 10.88
CA VAL A 39 5.49 1.43 11.05
C VAL A 39 5.82 0.28 10.09
N GLU A 40 4.90 -0.65 9.84
CA GLU A 40 5.06 -1.69 8.82
C GLU A 40 5.18 -1.06 7.42
N ALA A 41 4.30 -0.11 7.07
CA ALA A 41 4.41 0.63 5.82
C ALA A 41 5.74 1.42 5.70
N LEU A 42 6.26 1.96 6.81
CA LEU A 42 7.53 2.70 6.81
C LEU A 42 8.78 1.77 6.79
N ALA A 43 8.69 0.58 7.37
CA ALA A 43 9.77 -0.41 7.42
C ALA A 43 9.79 -1.33 6.19
N SER A 44 8.74 -1.30 5.39
CA SER A 44 8.60 -1.97 4.09
C SER A 44 9.54 -1.34 3.05
N SER A 45 10.84 -1.48 3.27
CA SER A 45 11.90 -1.11 2.32
C SER A 45 11.96 -2.05 1.10
N SER A 46 10.99 -2.97 1.00
CA SER A 46 10.82 -3.98 -0.04
C SER A 46 9.62 -3.73 -0.96
N GLU A 47 8.94 -2.58 -0.91
CA GLU A 47 7.81 -2.23 -1.81
C GLU A 47 8.25 -1.77 -3.21
N GLY A 48 9.40 -2.24 -3.68
CA GLY A 48 9.76 -2.08 -5.08
C GLY A 48 8.93 -3.05 -5.92
N THR A 49 8.26 -2.56 -6.96
CA THR A 49 7.80 -3.44 -8.04
C THR A 49 8.96 -3.73 -8.98
N ASP A 50 9.07 -4.98 -9.44
CA ASP A 50 10.07 -5.35 -10.44
C ASP A 50 9.92 -4.47 -11.68
N ALA A 51 11.04 -3.95 -12.19
CA ALA A 51 11.05 -3.07 -13.35
C ALA A 51 11.51 -3.82 -14.62
N GLY A 52 10.88 -3.47 -15.73
CA GLY A 52 11.32 -3.76 -17.08
C GLY A 52 11.55 -2.48 -17.88
N PHE A 53 11.81 -2.65 -19.16
CA PHE A 53 11.94 -1.56 -20.11
C PHE A 53 11.03 -1.79 -21.30
N CYS A 54 10.50 -0.71 -21.84
CA CYS A 54 9.71 -0.67 -23.05
C CYS A 54 10.19 0.51 -23.91
N PHE A 55 9.88 0.48 -25.20
CA PHE A 55 10.24 1.55 -26.13
C PHE A 55 9.16 2.61 -26.22
N LEU A 56 9.57 3.86 -26.41
CA LEU A 56 8.67 4.95 -26.76
C LEU A 56 8.48 4.97 -28.28
N GLU A 57 7.22 5.01 -28.73
CA GLU A 57 6.90 5.08 -30.17
C GLU A 57 7.42 6.38 -30.78
N GLN A 58 8.06 6.28 -31.94
CA GLN A 58 8.69 7.41 -32.62
C GLN A 58 7.90 7.79 -33.87
N ALA A 59 7.76 9.09 -34.12
CA ALA A 59 6.93 9.57 -35.24
C ALA A 59 7.68 9.65 -36.58
N PHE A 60 9.00 9.93 -36.57
CA PHE A 60 9.72 10.33 -37.79
C PHE A 60 11.12 9.73 -37.96
N TYR A 61 11.72 9.18 -36.90
CA TYR A 61 13.10 8.68 -36.91
C TYR A 61 13.21 7.41 -36.08
N GLY A 62 13.72 6.33 -36.67
CA GLY A 62 13.90 5.07 -35.96
C GLY A 62 13.98 3.86 -36.87
N GLU A 63 14.15 2.70 -36.24
CA GLU A 63 14.03 1.38 -36.87
C GLU A 63 12.57 0.90 -36.75
N TYR A 64 12.10 0.08 -37.69
CA TYR A 64 10.80 -0.60 -37.57
C TYR A 64 11.02 -2.07 -37.21
N SER A 65 10.47 -2.49 -36.08
CA SER A 65 10.41 -3.91 -35.72
C SER A 65 9.27 -4.18 -34.75
N TYR A 66 9.02 -5.46 -34.46
CA TYR A 66 8.19 -5.84 -33.33
C TYR A 66 8.94 -5.53 -32.03
N GLN A 67 8.35 -4.71 -31.17
CA GLN A 67 8.90 -4.32 -29.88
C GLN A 67 7.79 -4.17 -28.83
N SER A 68 8.19 -4.19 -27.55
CA SER A 68 7.32 -3.85 -26.43
C SER A 68 7.27 -2.33 -26.27
N PHE A 69 6.16 -1.69 -26.65
CA PHE A 69 5.98 -0.25 -26.51
C PHE A 69 5.31 0.12 -25.19
N CYS A 70 5.81 1.17 -24.54
CA CYS A 70 5.25 1.63 -23.27
C CYS A 70 3.81 2.09 -23.42
N ASP A 71 3.02 1.98 -22.35
CA ASP A 71 1.73 2.66 -22.31
C ASP A 71 1.97 4.17 -22.47
N LYS A 72 1.22 4.81 -23.37
CA LYS A 72 1.30 6.25 -23.66
C LYS A 72 1.01 7.13 -22.45
N GLU A 73 0.37 6.59 -21.41
CA GLU A 73 0.10 7.29 -20.15
C GLU A 73 1.28 7.22 -19.17
N THR A 74 2.35 6.47 -19.49
CA THR A 74 3.58 6.41 -18.69
C THR A 74 4.25 7.78 -18.66
N SER A 75 4.68 8.19 -17.47
CA SER A 75 5.35 9.47 -17.22
C SER A 75 6.28 9.35 -16.02
N ASP A 76 7.07 10.40 -15.76
CA ASP A 76 7.93 10.50 -14.57
C ASP A 76 7.17 10.29 -13.24
N SER A 77 5.86 10.54 -13.24
CA SER A 77 5.00 10.42 -12.06
C SER A 77 4.18 9.13 -11.99
N LYS A 78 4.13 8.34 -13.08
CA LYS A 78 3.28 7.15 -13.17
C LYS A 78 3.84 6.13 -14.15
N ILE A 79 4.13 4.93 -13.65
CA ILE A 79 4.67 3.82 -14.44
C ILE A 79 3.58 2.75 -14.60
N TYR A 80 3.37 2.29 -15.82
CA TYR A 80 2.41 1.23 -16.14
C TYR A 80 3.10 -0.13 -16.34
N PRO A 81 2.34 -1.25 -16.26
CA PRO A 81 2.88 -2.57 -16.53
C PRO A 81 3.49 -2.70 -17.92
N CYS A 82 4.55 -3.50 -18.02
CA CYS A 82 5.16 -3.84 -19.30
C CYS A 82 4.13 -4.56 -20.18
N PRO A 83 4.05 -4.23 -21.48
CA PRO A 83 3.12 -4.88 -22.37
C PRO A 83 3.44 -6.38 -22.47
N SER A 84 2.40 -7.22 -22.42
CA SER A 84 2.52 -8.69 -22.49
C SER A 84 2.79 -9.21 -23.90
N SER A 85 2.66 -8.36 -24.91
CA SER A 85 2.94 -8.67 -26.31
C SER A 85 3.71 -7.54 -26.99
N GLN A 86 4.38 -7.89 -28.09
CA GLN A 86 5.06 -6.91 -28.93
C GLN A 86 4.10 -6.40 -30.01
N SER A 87 4.23 -5.14 -30.38
CA SER A 87 3.56 -4.54 -31.54
C SER A 87 4.58 -4.07 -32.56
N TRP A 88 4.16 -3.95 -33.82
CA TRP A 88 4.99 -3.39 -34.88
C TRP A 88 4.95 -1.86 -34.80
N GLY A 89 6.11 -1.22 -34.71
CA GLY A 89 6.19 0.23 -34.62
C GLY A 89 7.58 0.78 -34.91
N ASN A 90 7.66 2.09 -35.04
CA ASN A 90 8.94 2.80 -35.18
C ASN A 90 9.50 3.07 -33.78
N TYR A 91 10.78 2.73 -33.57
CA TYR A 91 11.43 2.90 -32.28
C TYR A 91 12.88 3.37 -32.44
N LEU A 92 13.42 3.96 -31.38
CA LEU A 92 14.84 4.26 -31.24
C LEU A 92 15.41 3.46 -30.07
N LYS A 93 16.59 2.86 -30.25
CA LYS A 93 17.26 2.10 -29.18
C LYS A 93 17.55 2.94 -27.94
N SER A 94 17.74 4.25 -28.12
CA SER A 94 17.93 5.23 -27.05
C SER A 94 16.64 5.75 -26.41
N ALA A 95 15.46 5.45 -26.98
CA ALA A 95 14.17 5.93 -26.50
C ALA A 95 13.43 4.82 -25.75
N GLN A 96 13.87 4.57 -24.52
CA GLN A 96 13.30 3.58 -23.62
C GLN A 96 12.81 4.24 -22.33
N ASP A 97 11.76 3.67 -21.75
CA ASP A 97 11.28 4.03 -20.42
C ASP A 97 11.03 2.76 -19.59
N ARG A 98 10.85 2.94 -18.28
CA ARG A 98 10.57 1.86 -17.33
C ARG A 98 9.11 1.47 -17.39
N CYS A 99 8.87 0.19 -17.14
CA CYS A 99 7.54 -0.38 -16.92
C CYS A 99 7.58 -1.37 -15.75
N THR A 100 6.44 -1.68 -15.14
CA THR A 100 6.38 -2.64 -14.03
C THR A 100 6.19 -4.08 -14.53
N LYS A 101 6.78 -5.06 -13.86
CA LYS A 101 6.67 -6.50 -14.17
C LYS A 101 5.76 -7.22 -13.18
#